data_AF-C0LF69-F1
#
_entry.id   AF-C0LF69-F1
#
_cell.length_a   1.000
_cell.length_b   1.000
_cell.length_c   1.000
_cell.angle_alpha   90.00
_cell.angle_beta   90.00
_cell.angle_gamma   90.00
#
_symmetry.space_group_name_H-M   'P 1'
#
loop_
_entity.id
_entity.type
_entity.pdbx_description
1 polymer ?
#
loop_
_entity_poly.entity_id
_entity_poly.type
_entity_poly.pdbx_seq_one_letter_code
_entity_poly.pdbx_strand_id
1 'polypeptide(L)'
;TRCKAIAQQAKQQTSHSRSSSDMSCRPRLLRHGKVGLIATHKLRLVKFPAFMEQQRDADTYHKHLFVHIGGSATYADPLLEAVDVRQIYDKFPEKKGGLKELYDKGPQNAFFLVKFWADLNTNIQDEAGAFYGVTSQYESNENMTITCSTKVCSFGKQVVEKVETEYARFENGRFVYRIHRSPMCEYRS
;
A
#
# COMPACT_ATOMS: atom_id res chain seq x y z
N THR A 1 6.97 1.78 -21.26
CA THR A 1 7.17 1.45 -19.84
C THR A 1 6.41 2.43 -18.96
N ARG A 2 5.18 2.11 -18.53
CA ARG A 2 4.40 2.96 -17.59
C ARG A 2 3.68 2.08 -16.57
N CYS A 3 4.36 1.76 -15.46
CA CYS A 3 3.71 1.19 -14.30
C CYS A 3 2.80 2.24 -13.66
N LYS A 4 1.49 1.99 -13.65
CA LYS A 4 0.49 2.84 -13.00
C LYS A 4 0.58 2.67 -11.48
N ALA A 5 0.56 3.81 -10.80
CA ALA A 5 0.68 4.00 -9.36
C ALA A 5 -0.23 3.06 -8.54
N ILE A 6 0.29 2.58 -7.42
CA ILE A 6 -0.50 1.94 -6.37
C ILE A 6 -0.91 3.05 -5.41
N ALA A 7 -2.15 3.51 -5.51
CA ALA A 7 -2.79 4.24 -4.42
C ALA A 7 -3.30 3.18 -3.45
N GLN A 8 -2.53 2.92 -2.39
CA GLN A 8 -2.96 1.99 -1.35
C GLN A 8 -3.83 2.74 -0.35
N GLN A 9 -5.13 2.47 -0.39
CA GLN A 9 -6.04 2.87 0.68
C GLN A 9 -6.23 1.66 1.62
N ALA A 10 -5.57 1.69 2.77
CA ALA A 10 -6.01 0.88 3.90
C ALA A 10 -7.24 1.57 4.50
N LYS A 11 -8.45 1.05 4.24
CA LYS A 11 -9.64 1.52 4.96
C LYS A 11 -9.66 0.83 6.31
N GLN A 12 -9.59 1.63 7.37
CA GLN A 12 -9.76 1.18 8.74
C GLN A 12 -11.25 0.90 8.99
N GLN A 13 -11.58 -0.28 9.51
CA GLN A 13 -12.88 -0.54 10.14
C GLN A 13 -12.63 -0.84 11.62
N THR A 14 -12.83 0.15 12.47
CA THR A 14 -12.82 -0.03 13.93
C THR A 14 -14.21 -0.46 14.40
N SER A 15 -14.34 -1.64 15.00
CA SER A 15 -15.53 -2.03 15.77
C SER A 15 -15.41 -1.48 17.21
N HIS A 16 -16.09 -0.36 17.51
CA HIS A 16 -17.01 -0.18 18.65
C HIS A 16 -17.31 1.29 19.03
N SER A 17 -18.60 1.51 19.39
CA SER A 17 -19.31 2.58 20.13
C SER A 17 -18.89 4.06 20.06
N ARG A 18 -19.88 4.90 19.73
CA ARG A 18 -19.90 6.39 19.66
C ARG A 18 -19.36 7.11 20.92
N SER A 19 -18.71 8.27 20.72
CA SER A 19 -19.21 9.61 21.17
C SER A 19 -18.37 10.78 20.64
N SER A 20 -19.03 11.93 20.53
CA SER A 20 -18.70 13.20 19.87
C SER A 20 -17.58 14.05 20.49
N SER A 21 -16.87 14.87 19.71
CA SER A 21 -16.87 16.35 19.84
C SER A 21 -15.89 17.04 18.89
N ASP A 22 -16.35 18.18 18.40
CA ASP A 22 -15.74 19.12 17.44
C ASP A 22 -14.59 19.91 18.09
N MET A 23 -13.48 20.11 17.38
CA MET A 23 -12.51 21.15 17.71
C MET A 23 -11.80 21.64 16.45
N SER A 24 -12.23 22.83 16.01
CA SER A 24 -11.49 23.73 15.13
C SER A 24 -10.05 23.91 15.60
N CYS A 25 -9.08 23.60 14.72
CA CYS A 25 -7.70 24.05 14.87
C CYS A 25 -7.09 24.38 13.49
N ARG A 26 -6.64 25.64 13.38
CA ARG A 26 -5.89 26.24 12.27
C ARG A 26 -4.65 25.40 11.88
N PRO A 27 -4.14 25.47 10.63
CA PRO A 27 -2.99 24.69 10.21
C PRO A 27 -1.71 25.30 10.79
N ARG A 28 -1.34 24.88 12.01
CA ARG A 28 0.03 25.04 12.52
C ARG A 28 0.79 23.75 12.21
N LEU A 29 1.90 23.92 11.49
CA LEU A 29 2.92 22.90 11.19
C LEU A 29 3.01 21.87 12.32
N LEU A 30 2.71 20.61 11.97
CA LEU A 30 3.01 19.48 12.83
C LEU A 30 4.53 19.34 12.93
N ARG A 31 5.12 19.97 13.95
CA ARG A 31 6.44 19.59 14.47
C ARG A 31 6.30 18.14 14.95
N HIS A 32 6.90 17.21 14.21
CA HIS A 32 7.53 15.94 14.59
C HIS A 32 7.79 15.24 13.25
N GLY A 33 9.00 15.42 12.71
CA GLY A 33 9.39 14.90 11.41
C GLY A 33 9.22 13.39 11.36
N LYS A 34 8.20 12.93 10.64
CA LYS A 34 8.12 11.53 10.22
C LYS A 34 9.05 11.38 9.03
N VAL A 35 10.23 10.86 9.34
CA VAL A 35 11.17 10.13 8.48
C VAL A 35 10.43 9.39 7.37
N GLY A 36 10.98 9.35 6.15
CA GLY A 36 10.45 8.85 4.85
C GLY A 36 9.67 7.52 4.82
N LEU A 37 8.67 7.38 5.69
CA LEU A 37 7.85 6.21 5.96
C LEU A 37 6.45 6.46 5.43
N ILE A 38 5.87 5.44 4.82
CA ILE A 38 4.44 5.40 4.52
C ILE A 38 3.70 5.05 5.81
N ALA A 39 3.43 6.07 6.61
CA ALA A 39 2.89 5.90 7.95
C ALA A 39 1.93 7.02 8.35
N THR A 40 0.80 6.60 8.93
CA THR A 40 -0.12 7.49 9.65
C THR A 40 0.22 7.49 11.14
N HIS A 41 -0.67 8.02 11.99
CA HIS A 41 -0.55 7.86 13.45
C HIS A 41 -0.99 6.46 13.93
N LYS A 42 -1.76 5.73 13.10
CA LYS A 42 -2.36 4.43 13.45
C LYS A 42 -1.75 3.25 12.73
N LEU A 43 -1.33 3.42 11.48
CA LEU A 43 -0.91 2.32 10.62
C LEU A 43 0.31 2.74 9.82
N ARG A 44 1.31 1.85 9.76
CA ARG A 44 2.53 2.00 8.98
C ARG A 44 2.65 0.83 8.00
N LEU A 45 2.94 1.12 6.74
CA LEU A 45 3.39 0.12 5.78
C LEU A 45 4.86 -0.21 6.05
N VAL A 46 5.17 -1.49 6.22
CA VAL A 46 6.51 -1.99 6.57
C VAL A 46 7.16 -2.68 5.38
N LYS A 47 6.37 -3.45 4.62
CA LYS A 47 6.86 -4.27 3.52
C LYS A 47 5.83 -4.34 2.40
N PHE A 48 6.26 -4.14 1.17
CA PHE A 48 5.43 -4.30 -0.04
C PHE A 48 6.27 -4.78 -1.24
N PRO A 49 6.64 -6.07 -1.32
CA PRO A 49 7.18 -6.64 -2.55
C PRO A 49 6.06 -7.10 -3.48
N ALA A 50 6.21 -6.78 -4.76
CA ALA A 50 5.53 -7.47 -5.85
C ALA A 50 6.59 -8.31 -6.57
N PHE A 51 6.32 -9.60 -6.76
CA PHE A 51 7.33 -10.56 -7.16
C PHE A 51 6.75 -11.65 -8.04
N MET A 52 7.65 -12.35 -8.71
CA MET A 52 7.36 -13.64 -9.32
C MET A 52 8.31 -14.68 -8.72
N GLU A 53 7.78 -15.87 -8.52
CA GLU A 53 8.52 -17.02 -8.01
C GLU A 53 8.30 -18.23 -8.91
N GLN A 54 9.37 -18.91 -9.27
CA GLN A 54 9.30 -20.14 -10.05
C GLN A 54 10.16 -21.20 -9.36
N GLN A 55 9.54 -22.33 -9.07
CA GLN A 55 10.25 -23.53 -8.61
C GLN A 55 10.54 -24.37 -9.85
N ARG A 56 11.82 -24.49 -10.23
CA ARG A 56 12.21 -25.35 -11.35
C ARG A 56 12.35 -26.79 -10.90
N ASP A 57 13.04 -27.00 -9.78
CA ASP A 57 13.31 -28.31 -9.17
C ASP A 57 13.26 -28.20 -7.63
N ALA A 58 13.41 -29.33 -6.92
CA ALA A 58 13.36 -29.39 -5.46
C ALA A 58 14.31 -28.39 -4.75
N ASP A 59 15.47 -28.12 -5.36
CA ASP A 59 16.52 -27.27 -4.77
C ASP A 59 16.66 -25.89 -5.45
N THR A 60 15.98 -25.66 -6.58
CA THR A 60 16.14 -24.41 -7.35
C THR A 60 14.88 -23.56 -7.27
N TYR A 61 14.93 -22.56 -6.39
CA TYR A 61 13.90 -21.55 -6.22
C TYR A 61 14.35 -20.21 -6.81
N HIS A 62 13.66 -19.75 -7.86
CA HIS A 62 13.91 -18.44 -8.43
C HIS A 62 12.87 -17.45 -7.93
N LYS A 63 13.32 -16.30 -7.40
CA LYS A 63 12.45 -15.19 -6.98
C LYS A 63 12.94 -13.88 -7.57
N HIS A 64 12.11 -13.26 -8.39
CA HIS A 64 12.35 -11.93 -8.95
C HIS A 64 11.47 -10.90 -8.26
N LEU A 65 12.02 -9.75 -7.87
CA LEU A 65 11.26 -8.65 -7.28
C LEU A 65 11.04 -7.57 -8.35
N PHE A 66 9.80 -7.39 -8.80
CA PHE A 66 9.45 -6.31 -9.72
C PHE A 66 9.54 -4.96 -9.02
N VAL A 67 8.99 -4.89 -7.80
CA VAL A 67 9.09 -3.72 -6.93
C VAL A 67 9.25 -4.18 -5.49
N HIS A 68 9.93 -3.36 -4.69
CA HIS A 68 10.09 -3.62 -3.27
C HIS A 68 10.02 -2.32 -2.48
N ILE A 69 9.05 -2.23 -1.57
CA ILE A 69 9.13 -1.33 -0.42
C ILE A 69 9.54 -2.17 0.78
N GLY A 70 10.61 -1.76 1.44
CA GLY A 70 11.12 -2.40 2.64
C GLY A 70 12.41 -1.69 3.06
N GLY A 71 12.71 -1.76 4.36
CA GLY A 71 13.88 -1.13 4.95
C GLY A 71 13.61 -0.67 6.37
N SER A 72 14.64 -0.70 7.22
CA SER A 72 14.59 -0.03 8.51
C SER A 72 14.67 1.46 8.26
N ALA A 73 13.58 2.20 8.48
CA ALA A 73 13.66 3.65 8.39
C ALA A 73 14.62 4.19 9.43
N THR A 74 15.54 5.01 8.98
CA THR A 74 16.58 5.61 9.81
C THR A 74 16.34 7.10 9.92
N TYR A 75 16.80 7.73 11.01
CA TYR A 75 16.65 9.18 11.17
C TYR A 75 17.35 9.98 10.06
N ALA A 76 18.21 9.34 9.27
CA ALA A 76 18.88 9.92 8.11
C ALA A 76 18.01 9.93 6.83
N ASP A 77 16.85 9.27 6.82
CA ASP A 77 16.05 9.22 5.60
C ASP A 77 15.46 10.61 5.29
N PRO A 78 15.54 11.05 4.01
CA PRO A 78 14.94 12.32 3.59
C PRO A 78 13.44 12.39 3.91
N LEU A 79 12.95 13.61 4.13
CA LEU A 79 11.51 13.86 4.21
C LEU A 79 10.85 13.57 2.86
N LEU A 80 9.59 13.11 2.91
CA LEU A 80 8.81 12.89 1.69
C LEU A 80 8.49 14.22 1.00
N GLU A 81 8.61 14.23 -0.33
CA GLU A 81 8.18 15.35 -1.16
C GLU A 81 6.65 15.42 -1.23
N ALA A 82 6.11 16.63 -1.17
CA ALA A 82 4.69 16.85 -1.32
C ALA A 82 4.31 16.94 -2.81
N VAL A 83 3.26 16.21 -3.21
CA VAL A 83 2.68 16.28 -4.54
C VAL A 83 1.25 16.79 -4.41
N ASP A 84 0.89 17.79 -5.21
CA ASP A 84 -0.49 18.26 -5.28
C ASP A 84 -1.39 17.17 -5.88
N VAL A 85 -2.35 16.70 -5.07
CA VAL A 85 -3.29 15.64 -5.44
C VAL A 85 -4.08 15.94 -6.72
N ARG A 86 -4.27 17.23 -7.06
CA ARG A 86 -4.96 17.65 -8.29
C ARG A 86 -4.23 17.22 -9.55
N GLN A 87 -2.90 17.07 -9.48
CA GLN A 87 -2.06 16.64 -10.61
C GLN A 87 -2.26 15.17 -10.99
N ILE A 88 -2.89 14.38 -10.13
CA ILE A 88 -3.05 12.94 -10.32
C ILE A 88 -4.52 12.49 -10.42
N TYR A 89 -5.50 13.38 -10.28
CA TYR A 89 -6.92 12.99 -10.31
C TYR A 89 -7.31 12.21 -11.57
N ASP A 90 -6.82 12.63 -12.74
CA ASP A 90 -7.10 11.97 -14.03
C ASP A 90 -6.50 10.55 -14.14
N LYS A 91 -5.61 10.17 -13.22
CA LYS A 91 -4.99 8.83 -13.16
C LYS A 91 -5.79 7.85 -12.30
N PHE A 92 -6.75 8.31 -11.50
CA PHE A 92 -7.49 7.50 -10.53
C PHE A 92 -9.02 7.63 -10.74
N PRO A 93 -9.83 6.71 -10.16
CA PRO A 93 -11.28 6.79 -10.29
C PRO A 93 -11.83 8.11 -9.76
N GLU A 94 -12.69 8.77 -10.55
CA GLU A 94 -13.31 10.06 -10.22
C GLU A 94 -14.75 9.93 -9.71
N LYS A 95 -15.37 8.76 -9.91
CA LYS A 95 -16.74 8.48 -9.46
C LYS A 95 -16.81 8.25 -7.93
N LYS A 96 -18.00 7.94 -7.43
CA LYS A 96 -18.24 7.63 -6.02
C LYS A 96 -17.22 6.62 -5.48
N GLY A 97 -16.59 6.94 -4.35
CA GLY A 97 -15.50 6.18 -3.75
C GLY A 97 -14.14 6.35 -4.44
N GLY A 98 -14.01 7.36 -5.32
CA GLY A 98 -12.82 7.74 -6.05
C GLY A 98 -11.84 8.60 -5.24
N LEU A 99 -10.67 8.91 -5.82
CA LEU A 99 -9.56 9.56 -5.08
C LEU A 99 -9.98 10.91 -4.48
N LYS A 100 -10.65 11.76 -5.27
CA LYS A 100 -11.09 13.08 -4.82
C LYS A 100 -12.02 13.00 -3.60
N GLU A 101 -13.07 12.18 -3.69
CA GLU A 101 -14.03 12.01 -2.58
C GLU A 101 -13.34 11.47 -1.31
N LEU A 102 -12.42 10.51 -1.48
CA LEU A 102 -11.68 9.94 -0.36
C LEU A 102 -10.73 10.95 0.28
N TYR A 103 -10.02 11.75 -0.52
CA TYR A 103 -9.09 12.76 -0.04
C TYR A 103 -9.83 13.89 0.67
N ASP A 104 -10.96 14.35 0.11
CA ASP A 104 -11.82 15.38 0.70
C ASP A 104 -12.43 14.89 2.03
N LYS A 105 -12.79 13.60 2.14
CA LYS A 105 -13.28 13.00 3.39
C LYS A 105 -12.17 12.83 4.44
N GLY A 106 -10.94 12.58 4.00
CA GLY A 106 -9.77 12.48 4.85
C GLY A 106 -9.70 11.23 5.74
N PRO A 107 -8.70 11.17 6.64
CA PRO A 107 -7.72 12.23 6.92
C PRO A 107 -6.67 12.38 5.79
N GLN A 108 -6.31 13.61 5.42
CA GLN A 108 -5.43 13.89 4.28
C GLN A 108 -4.00 13.37 4.47
N ASN A 109 -3.52 13.33 5.72
CA ASN A 109 -2.20 12.77 6.07
C ASN A 109 -2.11 11.23 5.97
N ALA A 110 -3.16 10.57 5.48
CA ALA A 110 -3.17 9.15 5.16
C ALA A 110 -3.01 8.85 3.66
N PHE A 111 -2.77 9.87 2.84
CA PHE A 111 -2.59 9.73 1.41
C PHE A 111 -1.13 9.84 1.03
N PHE A 112 -0.65 8.83 0.28
CA PHE A 112 0.71 8.75 -0.20
C PHE A 112 0.69 8.40 -1.69
N LEU A 113 1.62 8.98 -2.44
CA LEU A 113 1.86 8.62 -3.84
C LEU A 113 3.22 7.93 -3.93
N VAL A 114 3.23 6.69 -4.43
CA VAL A 114 4.46 5.96 -4.68
C VAL A 114 4.68 5.84 -6.19
N LYS A 115 5.84 6.31 -6.66
CA LYS A 115 6.31 6.12 -8.02
C LYS A 115 7.34 4.98 -8.03
N PHE A 116 7.00 3.88 -8.69
CA PHE A 116 7.92 2.76 -8.86
C PHE A 116 8.66 2.82 -10.18
N TRP A 117 9.92 2.39 -10.13
CA TRP A 117 10.68 1.91 -11.27
C TRP A 117 10.72 0.40 -11.15
N ALA A 118 9.89 -0.29 -11.93
CA ALA A 118 9.78 -1.73 -11.84
C ALA A 118 10.94 -2.40 -12.58
N ASP A 119 11.57 -3.40 -11.94
CA ASP A 119 12.56 -4.23 -12.59
C ASP A 119 11.87 -5.31 -13.42
N LEU A 120 11.98 -5.19 -14.74
CA LEU A 120 11.41 -6.15 -15.70
C LEU A 120 12.49 -7.07 -16.30
N ASN A 121 13.72 -7.01 -15.81
CA ASN A 121 14.84 -7.79 -16.33
C ASN A 121 14.84 -9.21 -15.74
N THR A 122 13.83 -10.00 -16.11
CA THR A 122 13.73 -11.41 -15.71
C THR A 122 14.18 -12.32 -16.84
N ASN A 123 14.99 -13.33 -16.53
CA ASN A 123 15.52 -14.31 -17.50
C ASN A 123 14.66 -15.61 -17.52
N ILE A 124 13.35 -15.47 -17.31
CA ILE A 124 12.44 -16.60 -17.42
C ILE A 124 12.04 -16.77 -18.87
N GLN A 125 12.39 -17.92 -19.44
CA GLN A 125 12.06 -18.30 -20.81
C GLN A 125 10.78 -19.14 -20.90
N ASP A 126 10.35 -19.74 -19.78
CA ASP A 126 9.13 -20.53 -19.66
C ASP A 126 8.32 -20.04 -18.46
N GLU A 127 7.15 -19.45 -18.71
CA GLU A 127 6.25 -18.96 -17.66
C GLU A 127 5.42 -20.08 -17.03
N ALA A 128 5.49 -21.31 -17.56
CA ALA A 128 4.80 -22.45 -16.96
C ALA A 128 5.27 -22.66 -15.52
N GLY A 129 4.32 -22.67 -14.59
CA GLY A 129 4.57 -22.87 -13.16
C GLY A 129 5.10 -21.63 -12.40
N ALA A 130 5.17 -20.45 -13.02
CA ALA A 130 5.52 -19.22 -12.32
C ALA A 130 4.33 -18.69 -11.49
N PHE A 131 4.60 -18.29 -10.25
CA PHE A 131 3.65 -17.65 -9.34
C PHE A 131 3.92 -16.15 -9.25
N TYR A 132 2.95 -15.34 -9.62
CA TYR A 132 2.99 -13.89 -9.48
C TYR A 132 2.22 -13.45 -8.24
N GLY A 133 2.90 -12.77 -7.33
CA GLY A 133 2.33 -12.45 -6.03
C GLY A 133 2.76 -11.10 -5.48
N VAL A 134 1.92 -10.58 -4.58
CA VAL A 134 2.21 -9.42 -3.73
C VAL A 134 2.20 -9.87 -2.29
N THR A 135 3.16 -9.39 -1.49
CA THR A 135 3.06 -9.48 -0.04
C THR A 135 3.02 -8.08 0.53
N SER A 136 2.14 -7.84 1.50
CA SER A 136 2.12 -6.58 2.24
C SER A 136 2.13 -6.82 3.74
N GLN A 137 2.91 -6.01 4.45
CA GLN A 137 2.97 -6.03 5.91
C GLN A 137 2.75 -4.62 6.45
N TYR A 138 1.90 -4.54 7.46
CA TYR A 138 1.61 -3.30 8.19
C TYR A 138 1.81 -3.50 9.68
N GLU A 139 2.03 -2.39 10.37
CA GLU A 139 2.16 -2.33 11.81
C GLU A 139 1.28 -1.23 12.41
N SER A 140 0.73 -1.51 13.59
CA SER A 140 -0.03 -0.58 14.42
C SER A 140 0.35 -0.71 15.90
N ASN A 141 0.04 0.34 16.67
CA ASN A 141 0.05 0.30 18.13
C ASN A 141 -1.31 -0.11 18.71
N GLU A 142 -2.37 -0.17 17.89
CA GLU A 142 -3.73 -0.50 18.30
C GLU A 142 -4.15 -1.84 17.70
N ASN A 143 -4.90 -2.65 18.46
CA ASN A 143 -5.51 -3.86 17.94
C ASN A 143 -6.78 -3.48 17.14
N MET A 144 -6.67 -3.48 15.82
CA MET A 144 -7.79 -3.24 14.92
C MET A 144 -7.90 -4.34 13.86
N THR A 145 -9.05 -4.41 13.19
CA THR A 145 -9.19 -5.16 11.93
C THR A 145 -8.95 -4.18 10.77
N ILE A 146 -8.16 -4.59 9.78
CA ILE A 146 -7.90 -3.76 8.60
C ILE A 146 -8.54 -4.36 7.35
N THR A 147 -9.01 -3.51 6.46
CA THR A 147 -9.44 -3.90 5.12
C THR A 147 -8.60 -3.16 4.09
N CYS A 148 -7.84 -3.92 3.31
CA CYS A 148 -7.01 -3.42 2.23
C CYS A 148 -7.78 -3.54 0.92
N SER A 149 -8.08 -2.40 0.29
CA SER A 149 -8.64 -2.35 -1.07
C SER A 149 -7.52 -1.99 -2.04
N THR A 150 -7.20 -2.92 -2.95
CA THR A 150 -6.21 -2.74 -4.01
C THR A 150 -6.93 -2.62 -5.34
N LYS A 151 -6.91 -1.42 -5.92
CA LYS A 151 -7.57 -1.13 -7.20
C LYS A 151 -6.56 -0.98 -8.33
N VAL A 152 -6.75 -1.76 -9.38
CA VAL A 152 -6.03 -1.58 -10.63
C VAL A 152 -6.82 -0.64 -11.52
N CYS A 153 -6.17 0.43 -11.97
CA CYS A 153 -6.80 1.42 -12.82
C CYS A 153 -6.15 1.45 -14.20
N SER A 154 -6.94 1.74 -15.24
CA SER A 154 -6.47 2.06 -16.56
C SER A 154 -7.18 3.30 -17.10
N PHE A 155 -6.41 4.30 -17.54
CA PHE A 155 -6.93 5.59 -18.02
C PHE A 155 -7.95 6.22 -17.06
N GLY A 156 -7.61 6.29 -15.77
CA GLY A 156 -8.48 6.85 -14.73
C GLY A 156 -9.67 5.97 -14.32
N LYS A 157 -9.87 4.79 -14.91
CA LYS A 157 -11.00 3.90 -14.61
C LYS A 157 -10.55 2.66 -13.85
N GLN A 158 -11.30 2.26 -12.84
CA GLN A 158 -11.11 0.98 -12.13
C GLN A 158 -11.40 -0.19 -13.08
N VAL A 159 -10.47 -1.14 -13.16
CA VAL A 159 -10.58 -2.37 -13.95
C VAL A 159 -10.87 -3.55 -13.05
N VAL A 160 -10.10 -3.69 -11.97
CA VAL A 160 -10.29 -4.73 -10.96
C VAL A 160 -10.01 -4.16 -9.57
N GLU A 161 -10.69 -4.71 -8.58
CA GLU A 161 -10.48 -4.42 -7.16
C GLU A 161 -10.33 -5.74 -6.41
N LYS A 162 -9.29 -5.84 -5.58
CA LYS A 162 -9.12 -6.91 -4.62
C LYS A 162 -9.30 -6.34 -3.22
N VAL A 163 -10.18 -6.95 -2.43
CA VAL A 163 -10.44 -6.57 -1.04
C VAL A 163 -10.01 -7.70 -0.14
N GLU A 164 -9.11 -7.40 0.79
CA GLU A 164 -8.54 -8.36 1.74
C GLU A 164 -8.71 -7.82 3.16
N THR A 165 -9.24 -8.65 4.05
CA THR A 165 -9.43 -8.29 5.47
C THR A 165 -8.41 -9.06 6.30
N GLU A 166 -7.66 -8.33 7.12
CA GLU A 166 -6.61 -8.88 7.96
C GLU A 166 -6.84 -8.56 9.43
N TYR A 167 -6.45 -9.51 10.26
CA TYR A 167 -6.53 -9.43 11.72
C TYR A 167 -5.14 -9.27 12.31
N ALA A 168 -5.06 -8.55 13.42
CA ALA A 168 -3.81 -8.27 14.08
C ALA A 168 -3.18 -9.53 14.68
N ARG A 169 -1.84 -9.62 14.59
CA ARG A 169 -1.02 -10.53 15.40
C ARG A 169 -0.08 -9.70 16.25
N PHE A 170 -0.04 -9.95 17.55
CA PHE A 170 0.86 -9.20 18.44
C PHE A 170 2.27 -9.80 18.39
N GLU A 171 3.23 -9.04 17.87
CA GLU A 171 4.62 -9.44 17.70
C GLU A 171 5.55 -8.28 18.09
N ASN A 172 6.57 -8.54 18.92
CA ASN A 172 7.59 -7.55 19.30
C ASN A 172 7.01 -6.20 19.80
N GLY A 173 5.92 -6.23 20.57
CA GLY A 173 5.29 -5.03 21.12
C GLY A 173 4.41 -4.25 20.14
N ARG A 174 4.14 -4.78 18.94
CA ARG A 174 3.29 -4.15 17.92
C ARG A 174 2.23 -5.11 17.38
N PHE A 175 1.14 -4.57 16.88
CA PHE A 175 0.15 -5.33 16.12
C PHE A 175 0.55 -5.36 14.64
N VAL A 176 0.79 -6.56 14.13
CA VAL A 176 1.27 -6.82 12.76
C VAL A 176 0.14 -7.41 11.93
N TYR A 177 0.05 -6.96 10.68
CA TYR A 177 -0.90 -7.43 9.67
C TYR A 177 -0.13 -7.92 8.45
N ARG A 178 -0.43 -9.12 7.95
CA ARG A 178 0.31 -9.71 6.82
C ARG A 178 -0.63 -10.32 5.79
N ILE A 179 -0.74 -9.66 4.65
CA ILE A 179 -1.29 -10.27 3.45
C ILE A 179 -0.13 -10.96 2.74
N HIS A 180 -0.05 -12.28 2.88
CA HIS A 180 1.09 -13.08 2.42
C HIS A 180 0.81 -13.76 1.09
N ARG A 181 1.72 -13.61 0.11
CA ARG A 181 1.63 -14.24 -1.22
C ARG A 181 0.23 -14.10 -1.84
N SER A 182 -0.31 -12.89 -1.81
CA SER A 182 -1.57 -12.57 -2.47
C SER A 182 -1.38 -12.70 -3.98
N PRO A 183 -2.10 -13.59 -4.69
CA PRO A 183 -1.92 -13.77 -6.13
C PRO A 183 -2.30 -12.49 -6.88
N MET A 184 -1.47 -12.12 -7.86
CA MET A 184 -1.83 -11.07 -8.82
C MET A 184 -2.98 -11.56 -9.70
N CYS A 185 -3.91 -10.68 -10.02
CA CYS A 185 -5.00 -10.99 -10.94
C CYS A 185 -4.46 -11.24 -12.36
N GLU A 186 -5.16 -12.05 -13.16
CA GLU A 186 -4.78 -12.38 -14.55
C GLU A 186 -4.55 -11.16 -15.44
N TYR A 187 -5.19 -10.02 -15.13
CA TYR A 187 -4.96 -8.75 -15.81
C TYR A 187 -3.55 -8.15 -15.59
N ARG A 188 -2.77 -8.74 -14.68
CA ARG A 188 -1.46 -8.27 -14.21
C ARG A 188 -0.40 -9.38 -14.18
N SER A 189 -0.78 -10.63 -14.44
CA SER A 189 0.13 -11.75 -14.68
C SER A 189 0.65 -11.71 -16.11
#